data_AF-A0A972DUJ9-F1
#
_entry.id   AF-A0A972DUJ9-F1
#
_cell.length_a   1.000
_cell.length_b   1.000
_cell.length_c   1.000
_cell.angle_alpha   90.00
_cell.angle_beta   90.00
_cell.angle_gamma   90.00
#
_symmetry.space_group_name_H-M   'P 1'
#
loop_
_entity.id
_entity.type
_entity.pdbx_description
1 polymer ?
#
loop_
_entity_poly.entity_id
_entity_poly.type
_entity_poly.pdbx_seq_one_letter_code
_entity_poly.pdbx_strand_id
1 'polypeptide(L)'
;TLVLYFQGVPGPFMELAGGRIVMGAAGTDIWNTTDEFRFAYKPLSGDGSIVALVESVSRAVDWTKGGVMIRETLEAGSPFAAVYATPDYGCRYQARLTADVAAVSDSGVVTTEQTALRAPYWVKIERVGSTFNGYYSTDGENWTAMAWNPQTIAMGANVYVGLAVTSHSAGVLASAEFSSVATTGNVNGAWAVETIGGDHPEGNGAAQLYVTLEDAAGKSATVTHPAGNGAVFLAGWNEWAIPYSDLAGVNLGRIEAMTIGVGNRTSPSAGGSGIVYVDDIGFGRPVAE
;
A
#
# COMPACT_ATOMS: atom_id res chain seq x y z
N THR A 1 22.78 -4.63 -18.97
CA THR A 1 21.83 -3.98 -18.07
C THR A 1 22.59 -3.37 -16.92
N LEU A 2 22.26 -2.13 -16.58
CA LEU A 2 22.64 -1.51 -15.30
C LEU A 2 21.51 -1.85 -14.31
N VAL A 3 21.86 -2.27 -13.11
CA VAL A 3 20.91 -2.64 -12.06
C VAL A 3 21.24 -1.82 -10.83
N LEU A 4 20.20 -1.32 -10.16
CA LEU A 4 20.29 -0.64 -8.89
C LEU A 4 19.23 -1.21 -7.96
N TYR A 5 19.56 -1.46 -6.70
CA TYR A 5 18.55 -1.72 -5.68
C TYR A 5 18.29 -0.42 -4.93
N PHE A 6 17.02 -0.11 -4.71
CA PHE A 6 16.66 1.09 -3.96
C PHE A 6 15.47 0.82 -3.05
N GLN A 7 15.35 1.66 -2.03
CA GLN A 7 14.23 1.66 -1.11
C GLN A 7 13.81 3.10 -0.83
N GLY A 8 12.54 3.40 -1.05
CA GLY A 8 11.90 4.63 -0.64
C GLY A 8 11.22 4.51 0.73
N VAL A 9 10.53 5.59 1.12
CA VAL A 9 9.69 5.63 2.32
C VAL A 9 8.28 6.03 1.86
N PRO A 10 7.26 5.18 2.04
CA PRO A 10 5.93 5.44 1.53
C PRO A 10 5.31 6.64 2.24
N GLY A 11 4.72 7.57 1.49
CA GLY A 11 3.87 8.61 2.08
C GLY A 11 2.45 8.11 2.42
N PRO A 12 1.51 9.03 2.74
CA PRO A 12 0.17 8.66 3.16
C PRO A 12 -0.60 7.82 2.14
N PHE A 13 -0.46 8.18 0.87
CA PHE A 13 -1.15 7.55 -0.25
C PHE A 13 -0.47 7.97 -1.56
N MET A 14 -0.29 7.02 -2.46
CA MET A 14 0.14 7.27 -3.83
C MET A 14 -0.52 6.27 -4.76
N GLU A 15 -1.30 6.75 -5.74
CA GLU A 15 -1.79 5.94 -6.85
C GLU A 15 -0.80 6.04 -8.01
N LEU A 16 -0.08 4.94 -8.26
CA LEU A 16 0.88 4.79 -9.34
C LEU A 16 0.17 4.58 -10.68
N ALA A 17 0.94 4.70 -11.78
CA ALA A 17 0.47 4.28 -13.09
C ALA A 17 -0.01 2.82 -13.06
N GLY A 18 -1.12 2.54 -13.76
CA GLY A 18 -1.74 1.20 -13.77
C GLY A 18 -2.66 0.90 -12.58
N GLY A 19 -2.90 1.86 -11.69
CA GLY A 19 -3.88 1.73 -10.59
C GLY A 19 -3.34 0.99 -9.35
N ARG A 20 -2.02 0.79 -9.26
CA ARG A 20 -1.36 0.27 -8.06
C ARG A 20 -1.28 1.38 -7.01
N ILE A 21 -1.68 1.11 -5.78
CA ILE A 21 -1.71 2.07 -4.68
C ILE A 21 -0.65 1.68 -3.66
N VAL A 22 0.15 2.64 -3.22
CA VAL A 22 1.11 2.49 -2.12
C VAL A 22 0.68 3.37 -0.96
N MET A 23 0.59 2.80 0.23
CA MET A 23 0.22 3.51 1.45
C MET A 23 1.22 3.21 2.57
N GLY A 24 1.72 4.27 3.20
CA GLY A 24 2.42 4.19 4.48
C GLY A 24 1.44 4.39 5.62
N ALA A 25 1.63 3.77 6.78
CA ALA A 25 0.88 4.11 7.99
C ALA A 25 1.65 3.72 9.25
N ALA A 26 1.43 4.46 10.34
CA ALA A 26 1.81 4.06 11.68
C ALA A 26 0.55 3.71 12.50
N GLY A 27 0.65 3.73 13.82
CA GLY A 27 -0.49 3.59 14.74
C GLY A 27 -0.41 2.35 15.62
N THR A 28 -0.95 2.44 16.84
CA THR A 28 -0.89 1.37 17.85
C THR A 28 -1.69 0.13 17.48
N ASP A 29 -2.95 0.28 17.06
CA ASP A 29 -3.78 -0.79 16.49
C ASP A 29 -5.13 -0.24 16.01
N ILE A 30 -5.88 -1.03 15.25
CA ILE A 30 -7.31 -0.88 15.04
C ILE A 30 -7.96 -1.91 15.97
N TRP A 31 -8.20 -1.61 17.25
CA TRP A 31 -8.76 -2.62 18.18
C TRP A 31 -9.49 -2.05 19.40
N ASN A 32 -8.79 -1.32 20.26
CA ASN A 32 -9.35 -0.79 21.51
C ASN A 32 -10.41 0.27 21.24
N THR A 33 -10.84 1.07 22.21
CA THR A 33 -11.87 2.11 22.01
C THR A 33 -11.49 3.18 20.99
N THR A 34 -10.20 3.30 20.65
CA THR A 34 -9.64 4.30 19.74
C THR A 34 -8.75 3.58 18.73
N ASP A 35 -9.07 3.71 17.45
CA ASP A 35 -8.28 3.20 16.33
C ASP A 35 -7.13 4.15 15.99
N GLU A 36 -5.98 3.59 15.62
CA GLU A 36 -4.84 4.32 15.07
C GLU A 36 -4.38 3.67 13.76
N PHE A 37 -4.72 4.32 12.65
CA PHE A 37 -4.44 3.82 11.30
C PHE A 37 -4.59 4.91 10.24
N ARG A 38 -4.15 4.62 9.02
CA ARG A 38 -4.39 5.49 7.86
C ARG A 38 -5.48 4.88 6.97
N PHE A 39 -6.42 5.71 6.55
CA PHE A 39 -7.57 5.30 5.76
C PHE A 39 -7.61 6.08 4.45
N ALA A 40 -7.46 5.40 3.32
CA ALA A 40 -7.76 5.96 2.01
C ALA A 40 -9.16 5.52 1.60
N TYR A 41 -10.08 6.45 1.39
CA TYR A 41 -11.50 6.13 1.32
C TYR A 41 -12.29 6.96 0.31
N LYS A 42 -13.50 6.48 0.03
CA LYS A 42 -14.56 7.17 -0.69
C LYS A 42 -15.88 7.05 0.07
N PRO A 43 -16.79 8.04 -0.01
CA PRO A 43 -18.14 7.91 0.53
C PRO A 43 -18.93 6.82 -0.20
N LEU A 44 -19.66 6.01 0.56
CA LEU A 44 -20.60 4.99 0.11
C LEU A 44 -21.98 5.27 0.73
N SER A 45 -23.03 5.27 -0.09
CA SER A 45 -24.42 5.36 0.38
C SER A 45 -25.17 4.06 0.13
N GLY A 46 -25.68 3.44 1.19
CA GLY A 46 -26.39 2.17 1.15
C GLY A 46 -25.46 0.96 1.01
N ASP A 47 -25.92 -0.01 0.22
CA ASP A 47 -25.23 -1.28 -0.01
C ASP A 47 -24.07 -1.11 -1.00
N GLY A 48 -23.04 -1.91 -0.82
CA GLY A 48 -21.84 -1.85 -1.65
C GLY A 48 -20.75 -2.79 -1.16
N SER A 49 -19.68 -2.85 -1.93
CA SER A 49 -18.50 -3.63 -1.58
C SER A 49 -17.23 -2.93 -2.03
N ILE A 50 -16.12 -3.37 -1.46
CA ILE A 50 -14.79 -3.06 -1.97
C ILE A 50 -13.98 -4.34 -2.03
N VAL A 51 -13.16 -4.43 -3.07
CA VAL A 51 -12.22 -5.51 -3.30
C VAL A 51 -10.84 -4.91 -3.61
N ALA A 52 -9.77 -5.59 -3.19
CA ALA A 52 -8.39 -5.26 -3.54
C ALA A 52 -7.53 -6.52 -3.58
N LEU A 53 -6.57 -6.57 -4.51
CA LEU A 53 -5.40 -7.44 -4.39
C LEU A 53 -4.42 -6.75 -3.45
N VAL A 54 -4.11 -7.38 -2.32
CA VAL A 54 -3.03 -6.92 -1.44
C VAL A 54 -1.73 -7.51 -1.96
N GLU A 55 -0.92 -6.69 -2.62
CA GLU A 55 0.36 -7.09 -3.20
C GLU A 55 1.39 -7.41 -2.12
N SER A 56 1.46 -6.53 -1.11
CA SER A 56 2.41 -6.65 -0.02
C SER A 56 1.92 -5.90 1.22
N VAL A 57 2.33 -6.37 2.40
CA VAL A 57 2.23 -5.67 3.68
C VAL A 57 3.59 -5.83 4.36
N SER A 58 4.31 -4.74 4.59
CA SER A 58 5.60 -4.80 5.29
C SER A 58 5.38 -5.24 6.73
N ARG A 59 6.36 -5.94 7.30
CA ARG A 59 6.30 -6.38 8.69
C ARG A 59 6.98 -5.37 9.62
N ALA A 60 6.26 -4.34 10.06
CA ALA A 60 6.74 -3.50 11.16
C ALA A 60 6.66 -4.28 12.49
N VAL A 61 5.51 -4.91 12.72
CA VAL A 61 5.33 -6.00 13.70
C VAL A 61 4.49 -7.12 13.07
N ASP A 62 4.34 -8.23 13.78
CA ASP A 62 3.59 -9.41 13.36
C ASP A 62 2.12 -9.11 13.02
N TRP A 63 1.50 -8.15 13.72
CA TRP A 63 0.12 -7.69 13.55
C TRP A 63 -0.06 -6.41 12.73
N THR A 64 0.95 -6.00 11.94
CA THR A 64 0.73 -4.98 10.89
C THR A 64 -0.44 -5.42 10.00
N LYS A 65 -1.32 -4.48 9.63
CA LYS A 65 -2.53 -4.76 8.85
C LYS A 65 -2.54 -3.92 7.59
N GLY A 66 -2.95 -4.53 6.47
CA GLY A 66 -3.29 -3.84 5.23
C GLY A 66 -4.48 -4.54 4.57
N GLY A 67 -5.54 -3.81 4.23
CA GLY A 67 -6.72 -4.43 3.63
C GLY A 67 -7.85 -3.47 3.35
N VAL A 68 -9.07 -4.01 3.28
CA VAL A 68 -10.28 -3.28 2.93
C VAL A 68 -11.20 -3.08 4.12
N MET A 69 -11.87 -1.93 4.19
CA MET A 69 -12.74 -1.54 5.29
C MET A 69 -13.99 -0.80 4.80
N ILE A 70 -15.12 -1.05 5.46
CA ILE A 70 -16.29 -0.16 5.50
C ILE A 70 -16.45 0.35 6.93
N ARG A 71 -16.50 1.67 7.11
CA ARG A 71 -16.53 2.36 8.41
C ARG A 71 -17.60 3.45 8.42
N GLU A 72 -18.33 3.59 9.52
CA GLU A 72 -19.44 4.53 9.60
C GLU A 72 -19.00 6.00 9.58
N THR A 73 -18.03 6.38 10.42
CA THR A 73 -17.51 7.74 10.54
C THR A 73 -15.97 7.77 10.50
N LEU A 74 -15.39 8.96 10.41
CA LEU A 74 -13.93 9.15 10.50
C LEU A 74 -13.45 9.34 11.95
N GLU A 75 -14.33 9.20 12.94
CA GLU A 75 -13.93 9.24 14.35
C GLU A 75 -13.21 7.96 14.74
N ALA A 76 -12.20 8.04 15.61
CA ALA A 76 -11.35 6.90 15.97
C ALA A 76 -12.09 5.72 16.64
N GLY A 77 -13.26 5.94 17.24
CA GLY A 77 -14.08 4.88 17.85
C GLY A 77 -15.21 4.34 16.97
N SER A 78 -15.30 4.71 15.69
CA SER A 78 -16.43 4.34 14.81
C SER A 78 -16.62 2.83 14.63
N PRO A 79 -17.89 2.35 14.52
CA PRO A 79 -18.19 1.03 13.98
C PRO A 79 -17.55 0.82 12.60
N PHE A 80 -17.07 -0.40 12.35
CA PHE A 80 -16.48 -0.80 11.08
C PHE A 80 -16.58 -2.32 10.85
N ALA A 81 -16.43 -2.74 9.61
CA ALA A 81 -16.11 -4.11 9.20
C ALA A 81 -14.94 -4.08 8.23
N ALA A 82 -13.95 -4.95 8.42
CA ALA A 82 -12.74 -4.95 7.61
C ALA A 82 -12.12 -6.34 7.45
N VAL A 83 -11.58 -6.60 6.26
CA VAL A 83 -10.80 -7.80 5.97
C VAL A 83 -9.37 -7.39 5.69
N TYR A 84 -8.44 -7.90 6.50
CA TYR A 84 -7.03 -7.53 6.47
C TYR A 84 -6.15 -8.68 6.04
N ALA A 85 -5.11 -8.34 5.28
CA ALA A 85 -3.89 -9.11 5.23
C ALA A 85 -2.93 -8.70 6.33
N THR A 86 -2.26 -9.70 6.91
CA THR A 86 -1.21 -9.53 7.91
C THR A 86 0.06 -10.28 7.47
N PRO A 87 1.27 -9.83 7.84
CA PRO A 87 2.50 -10.54 7.51
C PRO A 87 2.58 -11.95 8.10
N ASP A 88 2.16 -12.12 9.36
CA ASP A 88 2.41 -13.36 10.12
C ASP A 88 1.13 -14.17 10.40
N TYR A 89 -0.05 -13.55 10.33
CA TYR A 89 -1.33 -14.17 10.76
C TYR A 89 -2.35 -14.37 9.62
N GLY A 90 -1.93 -14.20 8.37
CA GLY A 90 -2.76 -14.40 7.19
C GLY A 90 -3.93 -13.45 7.07
N CYS A 91 -5.07 -13.94 6.56
CA CYS A 91 -6.27 -13.16 6.30
C CYS A 91 -7.20 -13.15 7.52
N ARG A 92 -7.61 -11.97 7.97
CA ARG A 92 -8.38 -11.78 9.21
C ARG A 92 -9.63 -10.95 8.96
N TYR A 93 -10.76 -11.36 9.54
CA TYR A 93 -11.99 -10.58 9.51
C TYR A 93 -12.20 -9.96 10.90
N GLN A 94 -12.28 -8.63 10.94
CA GLN A 94 -12.42 -7.86 12.15
C GLN A 94 -13.56 -6.84 12.02
N ALA A 95 -14.24 -6.57 13.14
CA ALA A 95 -15.28 -5.58 13.21
C ALA A 95 -15.33 -4.85 14.55
N ARG A 96 -15.81 -3.61 14.53
CA ARG A 96 -16.31 -2.93 15.71
C ARG A 96 -17.82 -2.80 15.58
N LEU A 97 -18.55 -3.47 16.49
CA LEU A 97 -20.01 -3.58 16.40
C LEU A 97 -20.76 -2.34 16.92
N THR A 98 -20.12 -1.56 17.79
CA THR A 98 -20.70 -0.37 18.44
C THR A 98 -19.62 0.68 18.60
N ALA A 99 -19.99 1.97 18.54
CA ALA A 99 -19.02 3.04 18.71
C ALA A 99 -18.33 2.95 20.08
N ASP A 100 -17.04 3.30 20.12
CA ASP A 100 -16.24 3.49 21.33
C ASP A 100 -16.09 2.26 22.25
N VAL A 101 -16.36 1.05 21.74
CA VAL A 101 -16.11 -0.22 22.44
C VAL A 101 -15.08 -1.05 21.69
N ALA A 102 -14.28 -1.86 22.39
CA ALA A 102 -13.27 -2.70 21.75
C ALA A 102 -13.84 -3.53 20.58
N ALA A 103 -13.06 -3.62 19.50
CA ALA A 103 -13.32 -4.45 18.35
C ALA A 103 -13.25 -5.95 18.70
N VAL A 104 -13.83 -6.73 17.81
CA VAL A 104 -13.89 -8.20 17.85
C VAL A 104 -13.45 -8.75 16.50
N SER A 105 -13.10 -10.03 16.45
CA SER A 105 -12.64 -10.68 15.22
C SER A 105 -13.05 -12.14 15.15
N ASP A 106 -12.74 -12.74 14.01
CA ASP A 106 -12.86 -14.16 13.72
C ASP A 106 -11.89 -15.07 14.51
N SER A 107 -11.12 -14.58 15.48
CA SER A 107 -10.10 -15.38 16.21
C SER A 107 -10.63 -16.67 16.84
N GLY A 108 -11.92 -16.73 17.20
CA GLY A 108 -12.54 -17.95 17.75
C GLY A 108 -12.94 -19.00 16.70
N VAL A 109 -12.91 -18.66 15.41
CA VAL A 109 -13.44 -19.50 14.32
C VAL A 109 -12.53 -19.53 13.08
N VAL A 110 -11.37 -18.87 13.12
CA VAL A 110 -10.42 -18.82 12.01
C VAL A 110 -9.97 -20.22 11.57
N THR A 111 -9.87 -20.42 10.26
CA THR A 111 -9.36 -21.68 9.69
C THR A 111 -7.85 -21.68 9.52
N THR A 112 -7.27 -22.87 9.40
CA THR A 112 -5.84 -23.05 9.08
C THR A 112 -5.48 -22.40 7.74
N GLU A 113 -6.37 -22.51 6.75
CA GLU A 113 -6.21 -21.88 5.44
C GLU A 113 -6.09 -20.36 5.55
N GLN A 114 -6.99 -19.71 6.30
CA GLN A 114 -6.95 -18.26 6.51
C GLN A 114 -5.62 -17.81 7.12
N THR A 115 -5.12 -18.52 8.14
CA THR A 115 -3.85 -18.16 8.82
C THR A 115 -2.60 -18.45 7.98
N ALA A 116 -2.69 -19.37 7.01
CA ALA A 116 -1.57 -19.76 6.16
C ALA A 116 -1.32 -18.79 5.00
N LEU A 117 -2.30 -17.94 4.64
CA LEU A 117 -2.18 -17.00 3.54
C LEU A 117 -1.03 -16.01 3.74
N ARG A 118 -0.32 -15.71 2.66
CA ARG A 118 0.70 -14.65 2.57
C ARG A 118 0.47 -13.89 1.28
N ALA A 119 0.64 -12.56 1.32
CA ALA A 119 0.50 -11.71 0.15
C ALA A 119 1.44 -12.20 -0.98
N PRO A 120 1.01 -12.14 -2.26
CA PRO A 120 -0.20 -11.48 -2.72
C PRO A 120 -1.48 -12.35 -2.63
N TYR A 121 -2.59 -11.75 -2.20
CA TYR A 121 -3.93 -12.34 -2.32
C TYR A 121 -5.01 -11.26 -2.22
N TRP A 122 -6.20 -11.60 -2.71
CA TRP A 122 -7.35 -10.71 -2.75
C TRP A 122 -8.14 -10.74 -1.44
N VAL A 123 -8.65 -9.57 -1.04
CA VAL A 123 -9.59 -9.40 0.07
C VAL A 123 -10.81 -8.61 -0.40
N LYS A 124 -11.99 -8.92 0.15
CA LYS A 124 -13.24 -8.23 -0.13
C LYS A 124 -14.06 -8.07 1.15
N ILE A 125 -14.72 -6.92 1.30
CA ILE A 125 -15.80 -6.72 2.27
C ILE A 125 -17.06 -6.21 1.56
N GLU A 126 -18.21 -6.78 1.89
CA GLU A 126 -19.51 -6.47 1.29
C GLU A 126 -20.53 -6.13 2.38
N ARG A 127 -21.30 -5.06 2.14
CA ARG A 127 -22.41 -4.61 2.96
C ARG A 127 -23.74 -4.81 2.23
N VAL A 128 -24.69 -5.46 2.90
CA VAL A 128 -26.11 -5.55 2.50
C VAL A 128 -26.98 -5.20 3.72
N GLY A 129 -27.57 -4.01 3.71
CA GLY A 129 -28.24 -3.42 4.86
C GLY A 129 -27.29 -3.24 6.05
N SER A 130 -27.51 -4.04 7.10
CA SER A 130 -26.66 -4.10 8.30
C SER A 130 -25.79 -5.35 8.36
N THR A 131 -25.79 -6.16 7.28
CA THR A 131 -25.05 -7.43 7.20
C THR A 131 -23.75 -7.20 6.44
N PHE A 132 -22.64 -7.62 7.04
CA PHE A 132 -21.30 -7.50 6.48
C PHE A 132 -20.67 -8.88 6.27
N ASN A 133 -20.21 -9.14 5.05
CA ASN A 133 -19.58 -10.39 4.64
C ASN A 133 -18.15 -10.12 4.14
N GLY A 134 -17.18 -10.81 4.73
CA GLY A 134 -15.79 -10.81 4.30
C GLY A 134 -15.46 -11.98 3.38
N TYR A 135 -14.58 -11.78 2.40
CA TYR A 135 -14.11 -12.83 1.51
C TYR A 135 -12.62 -12.68 1.21
N TYR A 136 -11.99 -13.76 0.78
CA TYR A 136 -10.63 -13.75 0.22
C TYR A 136 -10.54 -14.63 -1.02
N SER A 137 -9.52 -14.41 -1.83
CA SER A 137 -9.25 -15.20 -3.04
C SER A 137 -7.76 -15.21 -3.39
N THR A 138 -7.26 -16.32 -3.93
CA THR A 138 -5.88 -16.45 -4.43
C THR A 138 -5.75 -16.20 -5.93
N ASP A 139 -6.87 -16.12 -6.66
CA ASP A 139 -6.90 -15.97 -8.13
C ASP A 139 -7.74 -14.75 -8.58
N GLY A 140 -8.51 -14.13 -7.70
CA GLY A 140 -9.40 -13.01 -8.01
C GLY A 140 -10.72 -13.42 -8.65
N GLU A 141 -10.93 -14.71 -8.90
CA GLU A 141 -12.11 -15.27 -9.57
C GLU A 141 -12.94 -16.11 -8.61
N ASN A 142 -12.30 -17.01 -7.86
CA ASN A 142 -12.93 -17.91 -6.89
C ASN A 142 -12.80 -17.31 -5.49
N TRP A 143 -13.94 -16.96 -4.90
CA TRP A 143 -14.02 -16.28 -3.61
C TRP A 143 -14.42 -17.23 -2.48
N THR A 144 -13.55 -17.34 -1.48
CA THR A 144 -13.85 -18.07 -0.24
C THR A 144 -14.42 -17.10 0.79
N ALA A 145 -15.56 -17.46 1.38
CA ALA A 145 -16.15 -16.70 2.48
C ALA A 145 -15.31 -16.84 3.75
N MET A 146 -15.13 -15.74 4.48
CA MET A 146 -14.51 -15.77 5.81
C MET A 146 -15.37 -16.60 6.76
N ALA A 147 -14.74 -17.42 7.61
CA ALA A 147 -15.44 -18.35 8.51
C ALA A 147 -16.36 -17.67 9.52
N TRP A 148 -16.17 -16.37 9.76
CA TRP A 148 -16.96 -15.56 10.69
C TRP A 148 -18.14 -14.84 10.03
N ASN A 149 -18.40 -15.09 8.74
CA ASN A 149 -19.56 -14.50 8.07
C ASN A 149 -20.89 -15.08 8.59
N PRO A 150 -21.96 -14.27 8.57
CA PRO A 150 -21.96 -12.80 8.46
C PRO A 150 -21.73 -12.11 9.82
N GLN A 151 -21.41 -10.82 9.80
CA GLN A 151 -21.52 -9.94 10.98
C GLN A 151 -22.64 -8.93 10.81
N THR A 152 -23.41 -8.68 11.87
CA THR A 152 -24.47 -7.67 11.88
C THR A 152 -24.00 -6.42 12.62
N ILE A 153 -23.92 -5.30 11.91
CA ILE A 153 -23.45 -4.01 12.44
C ILE A 153 -24.45 -2.94 12.02
N ALA A 154 -25.04 -2.27 13.00
CA ALA A 154 -25.92 -1.14 12.74
C ALA A 154 -25.05 0.07 12.34
N MET A 155 -25.24 0.56 11.12
CA MET A 155 -24.62 1.80 10.62
C MET A 155 -25.68 2.62 9.89
N GLY A 156 -25.49 3.94 9.84
CA GLY A 156 -26.23 4.86 8.99
C GLY A 156 -26.11 4.51 7.50
N ALA A 157 -26.98 5.11 6.68
CA ALA A 157 -26.98 4.86 5.23
C ALA A 157 -25.67 5.34 4.57
N ASN A 158 -25.12 6.47 5.01
CA ASN A 158 -23.88 7.02 4.51
C ASN A 158 -22.71 6.56 5.38
N VAL A 159 -21.72 5.94 4.75
CA VAL A 159 -20.51 5.40 5.36
C VAL A 159 -19.32 5.68 4.45
N TYR A 160 -18.14 5.23 4.85
CA TYR A 160 -16.92 5.30 4.06
C TYR A 160 -16.42 3.90 3.73
N VAL A 161 -15.95 3.71 2.50
CA VAL A 161 -15.40 2.46 2.00
C VAL A 161 -14.00 2.70 1.45
N GLY A 162 -13.03 1.85 1.80
CA GLY A 162 -11.65 2.16 1.46
C GLY A 162 -10.60 1.13 1.90
N LEU A 163 -9.35 1.53 1.74
CA LEU A 163 -8.15 0.80 2.12
C LEU A 163 -7.67 1.29 3.49
N ALA A 164 -7.37 0.35 4.39
CA ALA A 164 -6.93 0.63 5.75
C ALA A 164 -5.57 -0.02 6.03
N VAL A 165 -4.66 0.75 6.62
CA VAL A 165 -3.30 0.30 6.97
C VAL A 165 -2.93 0.77 8.37
N THR A 166 -2.44 -0.13 9.21
CA THR A 166 -1.81 0.22 10.50
C THR A 166 -0.52 -0.58 10.68
N SER A 167 0.52 0.07 11.19
CA SER A 167 1.78 -0.60 11.52
C SER A 167 1.66 -1.53 12.73
N HIS A 168 0.70 -1.27 13.62
CA HIS A 168 0.62 -1.85 14.96
C HIS A 168 1.82 -1.48 15.87
N SER A 169 2.44 -0.32 15.61
CA SER A 169 3.49 0.31 16.40
C SER A 169 3.47 1.83 16.22
N ALA A 170 3.12 2.58 17.27
CA ALA A 170 3.09 4.05 17.23
C ALA A 170 4.40 4.65 16.70
N GLY A 171 4.29 5.62 15.78
CA GLY A 171 5.43 6.32 15.19
C GLY A 171 6.33 5.49 14.25
N VAL A 172 6.09 4.19 14.09
CA VAL A 172 6.84 3.32 13.16
C VAL A 172 6.04 3.13 11.89
N LEU A 173 6.61 3.52 10.74
CA LEU A 173 5.91 3.44 9.48
C LEU A 173 5.98 2.02 8.89
N ALA A 174 4.83 1.44 8.61
CA ALA A 174 4.67 0.27 7.75
C ALA A 174 4.17 0.68 6.37
N SER A 175 4.33 -0.18 5.37
CA SER A 175 3.81 -0.03 4.02
C SER A 175 2.79 -1.13 3.69
N ALA A 176 1.80 -0.79 2.89
CA ALA A 176 0.99 -1.76 2.16
C ALA A 176 0.82 -1.33 0.70
N GLU A 177 0.85 -2.30 -0.20
CA GLU A 177 0.67 -2.09 -1.63
C GLU A 177 -0.57 -2.85 -2.10
N PHE A 178 -1.41 -2.15 -2.87
CA PHE A 178 -2.67 -2.68 -3.36
C PHE A 178 -2.74 -2.54 -4.87
N SER A 179 -3.44 -3.44 -5.54
CA SER A 179 -3.79 -3.30 -6.94
C SER A 179 -5.21 -3.79 -7.18
N SER A 180 -5.72 -3.54 -8.40
CA SER A 180 -7.04 -4.01 -8.83
C SER A 180 -8.18 -3.63 -7.87
N VAL A 181 -8.07 -2.44 -7.27
CA VAL A 181 -9.04 -1.93 -6.31
C VAL A 181 -10.33 -1.58 -7.04
N ALA A 182 -11.44 -2.19 -6.64
CA ALA A 182 -12.75 -1.92 -7.24
C ALA A 182 -13.83 -1.85 -6.17
N THR A 183 -14.87 -1.06 -6.45
CA THR A 183 -16.02 -0.89 -5.57
C THR A 183 -17.33 -1.11 -6.31
N THR A 184 -18.36 -1.56 -5.60
CA THR A 184 -19.74 -1.63 -6.08
C THR A 184 -20.67 -0.77 -5.23
N GLY A 185 -21.87 -0.49 -5.72
CA GLY A 185 -22.85 0.35 -5.05
C GLY A 185 -22.67 1.84 -5.36
N ASN A 186 -23.25 2.70 -4.52
CA ASN A 186 -23.21 4.14 -4.71
C ASN A 186 -21.95 4.75 -4.09
N VAL A 187 -20.78 4.42 -4.66
CA VAL A 187 -19.47 4.95 -4.27
C VAL A 187 -19.07 6.09 -5.20
N ASN A 188 -18.84 7.28 -4.64
CA ASN A 188 -18.59 8.49 -5.43
C ASN A 188 -17.35 9.23 -4.95
N GLY A 189 -16.80 10.10 -5.80
CA GLY A 189 -15.69 11.00 -5.46
C GLY A 189 -14.29 10.42 -5.70
N ALA A 190 -13.30 11.31 -5.56
CA ALA A 190 -11.89 10.94 -5.57
C ALA A 190 -11.49 10.30 -4.22
N TRP A 191 -10.35 9.62 -4.21
CA TRP A 191 -9.75 9.16 -2.95
C TRP A 191 -9.50 10.34 -2.01
N ALA A 192 -9.99 10.23 -0.79
CA ALA A 192 -9.57 11.05 0.35
C ALA A 192 -8.70 10.18 1.27
N VAL A 193 -7.83 10.83 2.06
CA VAL A 193 -6.92 10.14 2.97
C VAL A 193 -7.04 10.80 4.34
N GLU A 194 -7.30 9.99 5.36
CA GLU A 194 -7.39 10.44 6.74
C GLU A 194 -6.40 9.66 7.62
N THR A 195 -5.75 10.37 8.54
CA THR A 195 -5.01 9.76 9.63
C THR A 195 -5.94 9.68 10.83
N ILE A 196 -6.39 8.47 11.15
CA ILE A 196 -7.34 8.24 12.22
C ILE A 196 -6.56 7.98 13.50
N GLY A 197 -6.81 8.78 14.55
CA GLY A 197 -6.16 8.61 15.85
C GLY A 197 -4.80 9.32 15.94
N GLY A 198 -3.75 8.58 16.29
CA GLY A 198 -2.43 9.11 16.61
C GLY A 198 -1.65 9.69 15.42
N ASP A 199 -0.54 10.37 15.72
CA ASP A 199 0.32 10.98 14.70
C ASP A 199 1.09 9.93 13.87
N HIS A 200 1.15 10.15 12.56
CA HIS A 200 1.83 9.27 11.61
C HIS A 200 2.99 9.99 10.93
N PRO A 201 4.14 9.33 10.71
CA PRO A 201 5.15 9.85 9.78
C PRO A 201 4.57 10.04 8.37
N GLU A 202 4.94 11.15 7.73
CA GLU A 202 4.49 11.52 6.39
C GLU A 202 5.28 10.83 5.27
N GLY A 203 6.41 10.18 5.57
CA GLY A 203 7.24 9.52 4.57
C GLY A 203 7.84 10.49 3.53
N ASN A 204 8.01 10.04 2.29
CA ASN A 204 8.56 10.85 1.22
C ASN A 204 7.49 11.71 0.53
N GLY A 205 7.89 12.90 0.07
CA GLY A 205 7.13 13.65 -0.94
C GLY A 205 7.28 13.03 -2.34
N ALA A 206 6.29 13.25 -3.21
CA ALA A 206 6.30 12.75 -4.59
C ALA A 206 7.47 13.33 -5.39
N ALA A 207 8.32 12.46 -5.92
CA ALA A 207 9.49 12.83 -6.70
C ALA A 207 9.90 11.69 -7.63
N GLN A 208 10.41 12.06 -8.81
CA GLN A 208 11.03 11.09 -9.72
C GLN A 208 12.33 10.56 -9.12
N LEU A 209 12.68 9.32 -9.44
CA LEU A 209 14.03 8.78 -9.26
C LEU A 209 14.67 8.63 -10.64
N TYR A 210 15.89 9.10 -10.83
CA TYR A 210 16.59 8.99 -12.11
C TYR A 210 18.06 8.59 -11.95
N VAL A 211 18.61 8.03 -13.02
CA VAL A 211 20.04 7.75 -13.19
C VAL A 211 20.55 8.47 -14.42
N THR A 212 21.66 9.18 -14.28
CA THR A 212 22.41 9.76 -15.40
C THR A 212 23.78 9.12 -15.47
N LEU A 213 24.19 8.63 -16.65
CA LEU A 213 25.56 8.22 -16.93
C LEU A 213 26.22 9.24 -17.85
N GLU A 214 27.50 9.52 -17.62
CA GLU A 214 28.34 10.38 -18.45
C GLU A 214 29.62 9.63 -18.87
N ASP A 215 29.95 9.66 -20.17
CA ASP A 215 31.19 9.09 -20.69
C ASP A 215 32.37 10.07 -20.72
N ALA A 216 33.56 9.54 -20.94
CA ALA A 216 34.82 10.29 -21.07
C ALA A 216 34.84 11.36 -22.19
N ALA A 217 33.84 11.37 -23.08
CA ALA A 217 33.68 12.40 -24.10
C ALA A 217 32.66 13.48 -23.68
N GLY A 218 32.16 13.44 -22.43
CA GLY A 218 31.15 14.34 -21.89
C GLY A 218 29.73 14.09 -22.41
N LYS A 219 29.47 12.93 -23.03
CA LYS A 219 28.10 12.59 -23.45
C LYS A 219 27.34 11.97 -22.30
N SER A 220 26.08 12.37 -22.13
CA SER A 220 25.23 11.89 -21.04
C SER A 220 23.91 11.29 -21.51
N ALA A 221 23.43 10.26 -20.81
CA ALA A 221 22.09 9.71 -20.96
C ALA A 221 21.42 9.62 -19.58
N THR A 222 20.14 9.98 -19.51
CA THR A 222 19.35 9.95 -18.26
C THR A 222 18.15 9.05 -18.43
N VAL A 223 17.94 8.14 -17.50
CA VAL A 223 16.78 7.25 -17.42
C VAL A 223 16.03 7.58 -16.13
N THR A 224 14.70 7.75 -16.24
CA THR A 224 13.82 7.95 -15.08
C THR A 224 13.12 6.65 -14.74
N HIS A 225 12.94 6.37 -13.45
CA HIS A 225 12.26 5.17 -12.98
C HIS A 225 10.81 5.13 -13.52
N PRO A 226 10.31 3.98 -14.02
CA PRO A 226 9.00 3.87 -14.67
C PRO A 226 7.82 4.20 -13.74
N ALA A 227 7.97 4.06 -12.42
CA ALA A 227 6.96 4.48 -11.44
C ALA A 227 6.78 6.02 -11.33
N GLY A 228 7.54 6.82 -12.10
CA GLY A 228 7.42 8.27 -12.14
C GLY A 228 7.62 8.91 -10.77
N ASN A 229 6.75 9.84 -10.39
CA ASN A 229 6.83 10.56 -9.11
C ASN A 229 6.57 9.67 -7.88
N GLY A 230 6.07 8.44 -8.08
CA GLY A 230 5.82 7.49 -7.01
C GLY A 230 6.99 6.54 -6.74
N ALA A 231 8.09 6.62 -7.51
CA ALA A 231 9.24 5.74 -7.32
C ALA A 231 9.77 5.80 -5.87
N VAL A 232 9.86 6.99 -5.29
CA VAL A 232 10.34 7.20 -3.92
C VAL A 232 9.38 6.72 -2.82
N PHE A 233 8.21 6.18 -3.18
CA PHE A 233 7.25 5.60 -2.23
C PHE A 233 7.42 4.08 -2.10
N LEU A 234 8.11 3.45 -3.05
CA LEU A 234 8.27 2.00 -3.10
C LEU A 234 9.13 1.55 -1.91
N ALA A 235 8.48 0.91 -0.95
CA ALA A 235 9.09 0.40 0.26
C ALA A 235 9.79 -0.95 0.00
N GLY A 236 10.66 -1.36 0.92
CA GLY A 236 11.51 -2.53 0.75
C GLY A 236 12.53 -2.35 -0.38
N TRP A 237 13.38 -3.37 -0.59
CA TRP A 237 14.38 -3.35 -1.64
C TRP A 237 13.72 -3.68 -2.99
N ASN A 238 13.77 -2.70 -3.90
CA ASN A 238 13.23 -2.78 -5.25
C ASN A 238 14.39 -2.83 -6.25
N GLU A 239 14.42 -3.85 -7.10
CA GLU A 239 15.35 -3.92 -8.21
C GLU A 239 14.89 -3.01 -9.35
N TRP A 240 15.77 -2.11 -9.80
CA TRP A 240 15.59 -1.33 -11.01
C TRP A 240 16.59 -1.76 -12.07
N ALA A 241 16.12 -2.62 -12.98
CA ALA A 241 16.87 -3.01 -14.17
C ALA A 241 16.72 -1.97 -15.29
N ILE A 242 17.84 -1.40 -15.73
CA ILE A 242 17.93 -0.43 -16.82
C ILE A 242 18.61 -1.09 -18.03
N PRO A 243 17.85 -1.40 -19.10
CA PRO A 243 18.39 -1.87 -20.36
C PRO A 243 19.44 -0.90 -20.92
N TYR A 244 20.52 -1.42 -21.49
CA TYR A 244 21.54 -0.57 -22.13
C TYR A 244 21.02 0.19 -23.35
N SER A 245 19.93 -0.27 -23.96
CA SER A 245 19.21 0.46 -25.01
C SER A 245 18.70 1.82 -24.54
N ASP A 246 18.33 1.93 -23.27
CA ASP A 246 17.75 3.13 -22.68
C ASP A 246 18.82 4.19 -22.36
N LEU A 247 20.09 3.78 -22.45
CA LEU A 247 21.28 4.60 -22.26
C LEU A 247 21.96 4.95 -23.60
N ALA A 248 21.21 4.93 -24.69
CA ALA A 248 21.71 5.26 -26.02
C ALA A 248 22.34 6.67 -26.05
N GLY A 249 23.41 6.82 -26.83
CA GLY A 249 24.14 8.09 -26.98
C GLY A 249 25.37 8.23 -26.08
N VAL A 250 25.56 7.34 -25.10
CA VAL A 250 26.74 7.28 -24.22
C VAL A 250 27.59 6.06 -24.56
N ASN A 251 28.92 6.19 -24.51
CA ASN A 251 29.84 5.08 -24.62
C ASN A 251 29.94 4.32 -23.28
N LEU A 252 29.14 3.27 -23.13
CA LEU A 252 29.08 2.43 -21.92
C LEU A 252 30.41 1.76 -21.53
N GLY A 253 31.38 1.67 -22.45
CA GLY A 253 32.73 1.17 -22.15
C GLY A 253 33.68 2.23 -21.59
N ARG A 254 33.23 3.49 -21.46
CA ARG A 254 34.03 4.66 -21.07
C ARG A 254 33.27 5.59 -20.12
N ILE A 255 32.42 5.04 -19.25
CA ILE A 255 31.70 5.82 -18.22
C ILE A 255 32.70 6.38 -17.21
N GLU A 256 32.61 7.67 -16.91
CA GLU A 256 33.44 8.36 -15.91
C GLU A 256 32.61 8.85 -14.72
N ALA A 257 31.32 9.13 -14.91
CA ALA A 257 30.43 9.55 -13.83
C ALA A 257 29.06 8.88 -13.91
N MET A 258 28.49 8.64 -12.73
CA MET A 258 27.13 8.21 -12.52
C MET A 258 26.47 9.11 -11.47
N THR A 259 25.31 9.64 -11.80
CA THR A 259 24.47 10.42 -10.89
C THR A 259 23.18 9.65 -10.63
N ILE A 260 22.86 9.41 -9.38
CA ILE A 260 21.51 9.00 -8.96
C ILE A 260 20.88 10.24 -8.34
N GLY A 261 19.70 10.62 -8.81
CA GLY A 261 19.04 11.82 -8.34
C GLY A 261 17.55 11.65 -8.11
N VAL A 262 17.04 12.48 -7.22
CA VAL A 262 15.62 12.58 -6.88
C VAL A 262 15.08 13.93 -7.36
N GLY A 263 13.88 13.93 -7.94
CA GLY A 263 13.25 15.09 -8.56
C GLY A 263 13.48 15.17 -10.07
N ASN A 264 13.06 16.29 -10.67
CA ASN A 264 13.16 16.47 -12.12
C ASN A 264 14.56 17.00 -12.50
N ARG A 265 15.34 16.21 -13.24
CA ARG A 265 16.70 16.56 -13.66
C ARG A 265 16.79 17.78 -14.58
N THR A 266 15.77 18.02 -15.41
CA THR A 266 15.74 19.13 -16.39
C THR A 266 15.08 20.38 -15.84
N SER A 267 14.35 20.27 -14.72
CA SER A 267 13.74 21.38 -14.00
C SER A 267 13.85 21.16 -12.48
N PRO A 268 15.06 21.24 -11.90
CA PRO A 268 15.25 20.98 -10.48
C PRO A 268 14.57 22.05 -9.65
N SER A 269 13.85 21.63 -8.61
CA SER A 269 13.21 22.51 -7.63
C SER A 269 13.68 22.14 -6.22
N ALA A 270 13.92 23.16 -5.40
CA ALA A 270 14.22 22.96 -3.98
C ALA A 270 12.93 22.66 -3.20
N GLY A 271 13.06 22.04 -2.03
CA GLY A 271 11.95 21.84 -1.08
C GLY A 271 11.37 20.43 -0.99
N GLY A 272 11.96 19.44 -1.68
CA GLY A 272 11.64 18.04 -1.44
C GLY A 272 12.13 17.56 -0.07
N SER A 273 11.39 16.66 0.57
CA SER A 273 11.75 15.98 1.82
C SER A 273 11.59 14.48 1.68
N GLY A 274 12.53 13.73 2.24
CA GLY A 274 12.46 12.27 2.22
C GLY A 274 13.83 11.61 2.34
N ILE A 275 13.80 10.27 2.32
CA ILE A 275 14.98 9.41 2.31
C ILE A 275 14.80 8.38 1.19
N VAL A 276 15.85 8.18 0.40
CA VAL A 276 15.98 7.05 -0.51
C VAL A 276 17.28 6.35 -0.16
N TYR A 277 17.20 5.05 0.10
CA TYR A 277 18.36 4.19 0.23
C TYR A 277 18.68 3.60 -1.14
N VAL A 278 19.95 3.50 -1.46
CA VAL A 278 20.45 2.85 -2.68
C VAL A 278 21.52 1.88 -2.26
N ASP A 279 21.47 0.68 -2.82
CA ASP A 279 22.45 -0.38 -2.61
C ASP A 279 22.66 -1.19 -3.90
N ASP A 280 23.63 -2.10 -3.87
CA ASP A 280 23.88 -3.13 -4.89
C ASP A 280 23.78 -2.60 -6.34
N ILE A 281 24.67 -1.65 -6.68
CA ILE A 281 24.78 -1.15 -8.04
C ILE A 281 25.63 -2.12 -8.85
N GLY A 282 24.99 -2.78 -9.83
CA GLY A 282 25.61 -3.78 -10.69
C GLY A 282 25.49 -3.44 -12.17
N PHE A 283 26.43 -3.90 -12.98
CA PHE A 283 26.31 -3.79 -14.44
C PHE A 283 26.86 -5.06 -15.10
N GLY A 284 26.23 -5.48 -16.19
CA GLY A 284 26.66 -6.66 -16.89
C GLY A 284 25.67 -7.17 -17.93
N ARG A 285 25.81 -8.45 -18.25
CA ARG A 285 24.82 -9.21 -19.02
C ARG A 285 24.19 -10.22 -18.06
N PRO A 286 22.89 -10.55 -18.21
CA PRO A 286 22.32 -11.70 -17.52
C PRO A 286 23.21 -12.93 -17.78
N VAL A 287 23.49 -13.71 -16.74
CA VAL A 287 24.08 -15.04 -16.94
C VAL A 287 23.05 -15.84 -17.74
N ALA A 288 23.43 -16.32 -18.93
CA ALA A 288 22.54 -17.19 -19.68
C ALA A 288 22.33 -18.47 -18.85
N GLU A 289 21.08 -18.79 -18.53
CA GLU A 289 20.68 -20.10 -18.00
C GLU A 289 20.78 -21.19 -19.07
#